data_AF-A0A813PWJ4-F1
#
_entry.id   AF-A0A813PWJ4-F1
#
_cell.length_a   1.000
_cell.length_b   1.000
_cell.length_c   1.000
_cell.angle_alpha   90.00
_cell.angle_beta   90.00
_cell.angle_gamma   90.00
#
_symmetry.space_group_name_H-M   'P 1'
#
loop_
_entity.id
_entity.type
_entity.pdbx_description
1 polymer ?
#
loop_
_entity_poly.entity_id
_entity_poly.type
_entity_poly.pdbx_seq_one_letter_code
_entity_poly.pdbx_strand_id
1 'polypeptide(L)'
;MIYKHLPIDDECQLLAHPITMKQYLMLPYIYPAFFTFDLHIISPVHSAKVDLIKDKSYGLVLIQTSNNNIELSGYLEDEAGNKIQGGHFIYLDKKDQTLWRCQFAPPKPGKYNIIIFAGEKNHQDQCFSAAAVQFAFDVDHLPSSPISYPHIWSYFFDYNIEIIKPMNSHYIDWSSNINTPYCEIQVRSSDDVRISAVMKDSSTSTNVKNGTLVNFDHEADVWQCLFAPSTIGIPFELTLFAKRQNENESHPVTQFVLQPIPSNALKECMIFPEIYLPFYNMRCHLIEPLNGVLQSDSTVHFRCRIPGAQEINITVDDNWIEGDAWKPDENNIFDGDIQVGQKEVAIYVKFNDENSSYQGLLKYTTS
;
A
#
# COMPACT_ATOMS: atom_id res chain seq x y z
N MET A 1 -15.95 -32.67 -16.16
CA MET A 1 -15.35 -33.75 -16.98
C MET A 1 -15.01 -33.32 -18.40
N ILE A 2 -15.59 -32.23 -18.95
CA ILE A 2 -15.18 -31.68 -20.27
C ILE A 2 -13.79 -31.04 -20.28
N TYR A 3 -13.33 -30.44 -19.17
CA TYR A 3 -12.13 -29.58 -19.16
C TYR A 3 -10.79 -30.30 -19.39
N LYS A 4 -10.74 -31.64 -19.24
CA LYS A 4 -9.56 -32.46 -19.57
C LYS A 4 -9.70 -33.21 -20.89
N HIS A 5 -10.93 -33.41 -21.37
CA HIS A 5 -11.24 -34.17 -22.57
C HIS A 5 -12.67 -33.84 -23.00
N LEU A 6 -12.89 -33.48 -24.27
CA LEU A 6 -14.24 -33.34 -24.83
C LEU A 6 -14.75 -34.72 -25.28
N PRO A 7 -15.83 -35.27 -24.68
CA PRO A 7 -16.46 -36.49 -25.18
C PRO A 7 -16.89 -36.34 -26.65
N ILE A 8 -16.75 -37.41 -27.44
CA ILE A 8 -17.15 -37.44 -28.85
C ILE A 8 -18.67 -37.33 -29.00
N ASP A 9 -19.41 -37.86 -28.03
CA ASP A 9 -20.87 -37.81 -27.98
C ASP A 9 -21.34 -36.64 -27.10
N ASP A 10 -22.22 -35.80 -27.65
CA ASP A 10 -22.81 -34.65 -26.99
C ASP A 10 -23.60 -35.04 -25.73
N GLU A 11 -24.26 -36.21 -25.74
CA GLU A 11 -25.03 -36.71 -24.58
C GLU A 11 -24.11 -37.07 -23.39
N CYS A 12 -22.86 -37.41 -23.68
CA CYS A 12 -21.84 -37.74 -22.67
C CYS A 12 -21.12 -36.52 -22.10
N GLN A 13 -21.41 -35.31 -22.59
CA GLN A 13 -20.84 -34.08 -22.04
C GLN A 13 -21.45 -33.70 -20.69
N LEU A 14 -22.66 -34.21 -20.39
CA LEU A 14 -23.42 -33.92 -19.15
C LEU A 14 -23.59 -32.42 -18.90
N LEU A 15 -23.70 -31.65 -19.98
CA LEU A 15 -24.00 -30.21 -19.95
C LEU A 15 -25.45 -30.00 -20.35
N ALA A 16 -26.10 -28.99 -19.76
CA ALA A 16 -27.42 -28.54 -20.21
C ALA A 16 -27.41 -28.12 -21.70
N HIS A 17 -26.26 -27.64 -22.17
CA HIS A 17 -25.98 -27.34 -23.57
C HIS A 17 -24.59 -27.90 -23.93
N PRO A 18 -24.51 -28.96 -24.74
CA PRO A 18 -23.24 -29.51 -25.23
C PRO A 18 -22.42 -28.44 -25.96
N ILE A 19 -21.09 -28.51 -25.82
CA ILE A 19 -20.14 -27.62 -26.48
C ILE A 19 -19.43 -28.34 -27.62
N THR A 20 -19.11 -27.59 -28.67
CA THR A 20 -18.34 -28.08 -29.81
C THR A 20 -16.85 -28.17 -29.51
N MET A 21 -16.09 -28.95 -30.28
CA MET A 21 -14.62 -28.97 -30.22
C MET A 21 -14.00 -27.58 -30.37
N LYS A 22 -14.59 -26.73 -31.23
CA LYS A 22 -14.15 -25.35 -31.39
C LYS A 22 -14.31 -24.55 -30.10
N GLN A 23 -15.45 -24.68 -29.42
CA GLN A 23 -15.70 -24.03 -28.13
C GLN A 23 -14.82 -24.61 -27.03
N TYR A 24 -14.59 -25.93 -27.03
CA TYR A 24 -13.71 -26.60 -26.07
C TYR A 24 -12.26 -26.09 -26.16
N LEU A 25 -11.71 -25.97 -27.38
CA LEU A 25 -10.38 -25.41 -27.61
C LEU A 25 -10.28 -23.92 -27.24
N MET A 26 -11.42 -23.24 -27.05
CA MET A 26 -11.48 -21.86 -26.59
C MET A 26 -11.69 -21.76 -25.08
N LEU A 27 -11.73 -22.86 -24.31
CA LEU A 27 -11.86 -22.77 -22.86
C LEU A 27 -10.52 -22.49 -22.19
N PRO A 28 -10.49 -21.71 -21.10
CA PRO A 28 -9.30 -21.56 -20.29
C PRO A 28 -8.87 -22.90 -19.68
N TYR A 29 -7.62 -22.97 -19.28
CA TYR A 29 -7.12 -24.17 -18.61
C TYR A 29 -7.63 -24.17 -17.16
N ILE A 30 -8.49 -25.13 -16.82
CA ILE A 30 -9.15 -25.23 -15.51
C ILE A 30 -8.51 -26.35 -14.68
N TYR A 31 -8.11 -26.02 -13.46
CA TYR A 31 -7.52 -26.94 -12.49
C TYR A 31 -8.58 -27.48 -11.51
N PRO A 32 -8.29 -28.58 -10.77
CA PRO A 32 -9.24 -29.14 -9.80
C PRO A 32 -9.78 -28.14 -8.77
N ALA A 33 -8.94 -27.20 -8.31
CA ALA A 33 -9.30 -26.19 -7.32
C ALA A 33 -10.49 -25.32 -7.75
N PHE A 34 -10.65 -25.08 -9.05
CA PHE A 34 -11.78 -24.34 -9.58
C PHE A 34 -13.13 -24.99 -9.21
N PHE A 35 -13.20 -26.32 -9.26
CA PHE A 35 -14.40 -27.06 -8.87
C PHE A 35 -14.51 -27.22 -7.37
N THR A 36 -13.38 -27.45 -6.69
CA THR A 36 -13.34 -27.57 -5.22
C THR A 36 -13.89 -26.32 -4.54
N PHE A 37 -13.55 -25.14 -5.07
CA PHE A 37 -14.00 -23.85 -4.55
C PHE A 37 -15.23 -23.29 -5.27
N ASP A 38 -15.89 -24.08 -6.13
CA ASP A 38 -17.11 -23.70 -6.83
C ASP A 38 -17.02 -22.31 -7.48
N LEU A 39 -15.97 -22.11 -8.29
CA LEU A 39 -15.71 -20.84 -8.95
C LEU A 39 -16.50 -20.74 -10.26
N HIS A 40 -16.89 -19.52 -10.62
CA HIS A 40 -17.56 -19.22 -11.89
C HIS A 40 -16.86 -18.08 -12.61
N ILE A 41 -16.49 -18.29 -13.88
CA ILE A 41 -15.92 -17.22 -14.72
C ILE A 41 -17.06 -16.37 -15.27
N ILE A 42 -17.14 -15.13 -14.81
CA ILE A 42 -18.10 -14.12 -15.30
C ILE A 42 -17.54 -13.39 -16.52
N SER A 43 -16.21 -13.22 -16.59
CA SER A 43 -15.52 -12.67 -17.76
C SER A 43 -14.05 -13.09 -17.77
N PRO A 44 -13.46 -13.44 -18.91
CA PRO A 44 -14.11 -13.57 -20.22
C PRO A 44 -14.89 -14.89 -20.32
N VAL A 45 -16.16 -14.82 -20.75
CA VAL A 45 -17.02 -16.00 -20.84
C VAL A 45 -16.61 -16.85 -22.05
N HIS A 46 -16.42 -18.16 -21.84
CA HIS A 46 -16.07 -19.14 -22.89
C HIS A 46 -14.82 -18.77 -23.72
N SER A 47 -13.87 -18.07 -23.10
CA SER A 47 -12.61 -17.70 -23.75
C SER A 47 -11.42 -18.05 -22.87
N ALA A 48 -10.42 -18.68 -23.47
CA ALA A 48 -9.11 -18.93 -22.91
C ALA A 48 -8.23 -17.68 -22.94
N LYS A 49 -8.65 -16.66 -23.70
CA LYS A 49 -7.93 -15.41 -23.90
C LYS A 49 -8.58 -14.28 -23.13
N VAL A 50 -7.74 -13.49 -22.48
CA VAL A 50 -8.10 -12.20 -21.88
C VAL A 50 -7.62 -11.11 -22.83
N ASP A 51 -8.51 -10.18 -23.17
CA ASP A 51 -8.16 -8.98 -23.92
C ASP A 51 -7.97 -7.80 -22.98
N LEU A 52 -7.26 -6.78 -23.47
CA LEU A 52 -7.21 -5.48 -22.79
C LEU A 52 -8.61 -4.87 -22.71
N ILE A 53 -8.90 -4.23 -21.58
CA ILE A 53 -10.07 -3.37 -21.49
C ILE A 53 -9.85 -2.17 -22.42
N LYS A 54 -10.91 -1.75 -23.11
CA LYS A 54 -10.86 -0.62 -24.05
C LYS A 54 -10.22 0.62 -23.39
N ASP A 55 -9.23 1.18 -24.08
CA ASP A 55 -8.47 2.37 -23.64
C ASP A 55 -7.70 2.18 -22.31
N LYS A 56 -7.45 0.93 -21.89
CA LYS A 56 -6.70 0.59 -20.67
C LYS A 56 -5.55 -0.38 -20.95
N SER A 57 -4.44 -0.20 -20.26
CA SER A 57 -3.26 -1.08 -20.34
C SER A 57 -3.34 -2.27 -19.36
N TYR A 58 -4.54 -2.80 -19.11
CA TYR A 58 -4.74 -4.01 -18.31
C TYR A 58 -5.92 -4.84 -18.83
N GLY A 59 -5.83 -6.15 -18.64
CA GLY A 59 -6.92 -7.10 -18.83
C GLY A 59 -7.69 -7.32 -17.54
N LEU A 60 -8.96 -7.70 -17.64
CA LEU A 60 -9.83 -7.95 -16.49
C LEU A 60 -10.45 -9.34 -16.59
N VAL A 61 -10.25 -10.13 -15.53
CA VAL A 61 -10.96 -11.38 -15.28
C VAL A 61 -11.92 -11.15 -14.12
N LEU A 62 -13.17 -11.57 -14.29
CA LEU A 62 -14.20 -11.54 -13.25
C LEU A 62 -14.51 -12.98 -12.85
N ILE A 63 -14.34 -13.28 -11.56
CA ILE A 63 -14.63 -14.61 -10.99
C ILE A 63 -15.64 -14.43 -9.87
N GLN A 64 -16.71 -15.21 -9.92
CA GLN A 64 -17.67 -15.29 -8.83
C GLN A 64 -17.40 -16.53 -7.98
N THR A 65 -17.49 -16.38 -6.66
CA THR A 65 -17.40 -17.47 -5.68
C THR A 65 -18.77 -17.77 -5.09
N SER A 66 -19.05 -19.02 -4.74
CA SER A 66 -20.35 -19.39 -4.15
C SER A 66 -20.53 -18.94 -2.69
N ASN A 67 -19.46 -18.53 -2.03
CA ASN A 67 -19.50 -17.95 -0.68
C ASN A 67 -18.35 -16.94 -0.46
N ASN A 68 -18.38 -16.27 0.69
CA ASN A 68 -17.43 -15.23 1.09
C ASN A 68 -16.21 -15.76 1.87
N ASN A 69 -16.09 -17.09 2.06
CA ASN A 69 -14.97 -17.73 2.75
C ASN A 69 -13.81 -18.07 1.79
N ILE A 70 -14.01 -17.86 0.49
CA ILE A 70 -12.98 -18.08 -0.53
C ILE A 70 -12.22 -16.78 -0.79
N GLU A 71 -10.91 -16.90 -0.94
CA GLU A 71 -10.03 -15.82 -1.36
C GLU A 71 -9.26 -16.22 -2.62
N LEU A 72 -9.03 -15.24 -3.50
CA LEU A 72 -8.31 -15.43 -4.75
C LEU A 72 -6.98 -14.67 -4.72
N SER A 73 -5.95 -15.27 -5.31
CA SER A 73 -4.74 -14.56 -5.72
C SER A 73 -4.36 -14.95 -7.14
N GLY A 74 -3.26 -14.40 -7.64
CA GLY A 74 -2.83 -14.68 -8.99
C GLY A 74 -1.59 -13.89 -9.33
N TYR A 75 -1.06 -14.16 -10.51
CA TYR A 75 0.05 -13.41 -11.06
C TYR A 75 0.02 -13.49 -12.58
N LEU A 76 0.78 -12.59 -13.19
CA LEU A 76 1.05 -12.57 -14.62
C LEU A 76 2.45 -13.14 -14.84
N GLU A 77 2.61 -14.06 -15.79
CA GLU A 77 3.90 -14.61 -16.21
C GLU A 77 4.18 -14.28 -17.68
N ASP A 78 5.44 -14.03 -18.02
CA ASP A 78 5.86 -13.95 -19.43
C ASP A 78 5.97 -15.33 -20.09
N GLU A 79 6.29 -15.36 -21.40
CA GLU A 79 6.48 -16.59 -22.17
C GLU A 79 7.62 -17.48 -21.65
N ALA A 80 8.58 -16.91 -20.90
CA ALA A 80 9.66 -17.65 -20.25
C ALA A 80 9.29 -18.19 -18.86
N GLY A 81 8.07 -17.91 -18.38
CA GLY A 81 7.59 -18.31 -17.05
C GLY A 81 8.08 -17.41 -15.92
N ASN A 82 8.60 -16.22 -16.23
CA ASN A 82 8.98 -15.25 -15.20
C ASN A 82 7.75 -14.48 -14.73
N LYS A 83 7.56 -14.40 -13.41
CA LYS A 83 6.50 -13.60 -12.81
C LYS A 83 6.76 -12.11 -13.02
N ILE A 84 5.75 -11.41 -13.49
CA ILE A 84 5.75 -9.96 -13.66
C ILE A 84 5.42 -9.31 -12.32
N GLN A 85 6.42 -8.67 -11.71
CA GLN A 85 6.23 -7.86 -10.52
C GLN A 85 5.28 -6.68 -10.81
N GLY A 86 4.31 -6.47 -9.92
CA GLY A 86 3.26 -5.48 -10.08
C GLY A 86 2.30 -5.72 -11.27
N GLY A 87 2.35 -6.90 -11.89
CA GLY A 87 1.53 -7.25 -13.06
C GLY A 87 0.10 -7.68 -12.74
N HIS A 88 -0.34 -7.66 -11.48
CA HIS A 88 -1.67 -8.11 -11.07
C HIS A 88 -2.24 -7.28 -9.92
N PHE A 89 -3.57 -7.18 -9.86
CA PHE A 89 -4.32 -6.56 -8.77
C PHE A 89 -5.67 -7.26 -8.63
N ILE A 90 -5.83 -8.04 -7.56
CA ILE A 90 -6.94 -8.96 -7.37
C ILE A 90 -7.66 -8.60 -6.08
N TYR A 91 -8.98 -8.41 -6.18
CA TYR A 91 -9.77 -7.93 -5.06
C TYR A 91 -11.23 -8.31 -5.14
N LEU A 92 -11.87 -8.42 -3.98
CA LEU A 92 -13.30 -8.63 -3.85
C LEU A 92 -14.05 -7.32 -4.09
N ASP A 93 -15.14 -7.37 -4.88
CA ASP A 93 -15.95 -6.20 -5.15
C ASP A 93 -16.64 -5.69 -3.87
N LYS A 94 -16.62 -4.37 -3.68
CA LYS A 94 -17.18 -3.73 -2.48
C LYS A 94 -18.71 -3.92 -2.37
N LYS A 95 -19.42 -4.00 -3.49
CA LYS A 95 -20.90 -4.12 -3.50
C LYS A 95 -21.36 -5.57 -3.54
N ASP A 96 -20.60 -6.42 -4.22
CA ASP A 96 -20.85 -7.85 -4.35
C ASP A 96 -19.69 -8.65 -3.76
N GLN A 97 -19.88 -9.10 -2.51
CA GLN A 97 -18.92 -9.89 -1.73
C GLN A 97 -18.73 -11.33 -2.24
N THR A 98 -19.24 -11.64 -3.43
CA THR A 98 -18.97 -12.88 -4.16
C THR A 98 -18.20 -12.66 -5.45
N LEU A 99 -18.08 -11.41 -5.92
CA LEU A 99 -17.47 -11.08 -7.20
C LEU A 99 -16.05 -10.58 -7.03
N TRP A 100 -15.08 -11.34 -7.52
CA TRP A 100 -13.68 -10.96 -7.60
C TRP A 100 -13.36 -10.25 -8.91
N ARG A 101 -12.64 -9.13 -8.79
CA ARG A 101 -12.02 -8.39 -9.89
C ARG A 101 -10.53 -8.68 -9.92
N CYS A 102 -10.10 -9.35 -10.97
CA CYS A 102 -8.71 -9.73 -11.18
C CYS A 102 -8.14 -8.94 -12.37
N GLN A 103 -7.40 -7.88 -12.09
CA GLN A 103 -6.77 -7.03 -13.10
C GLN A 103 -5.34 -7.50 -13.35
N PHE A 104 -4.93 -7.53 -14.62
CA PHE A 104 -3.57 -7.95 -15.01
C PHE A 104 -2.97 -6.94 -15.99
N ALA A 105 -1.81 -6.39 -15.65
CA ALA A 105 -1.16 -5.32 -16.40
C ALA A 105 0.19 -5.79 -16.97
N PRO A 106 0.29 -5.99 -18.29
CA PRO A 106 1.55 -6.33 -18.92
C PRO A 106 2.44 -5.08 -19.04
N PRO A 107 3.76 -5.20 -18.79
CA PRO A 107 4.66 -4.05 -18.80
C PRO A 107 4.98 -3.58 -20.23
N LYS A 108 4.77 -4.43 -21.23
CA LYS A 108 5.02 -4.17 -22.66
C LYS A 108 4.17 -5.11 -23.51
N PRO A 109 4.06 -4.88 -24.83
CA PRO A 109 3.49 -5.87 -25.75
C PRO A 109 4.24 -7.20 -25.68
N GLY A 110 3.51 -8.31 -25.77
CA GLY A 110 4.05 -9.65 -25.62
C GLY A 110 2.96 -10.68 -25.32
N LYS A 111 3.39 -11.92 -25.13
CA LYS A 111 2.52 -13.02 -24.71
C LYS A 111 2.74 -13.31 -23.25
N TYR A 112 1.64 -13.50 -22.54
CA TYR A 112 1.63 -13.72 -21.10
C TYR A 112 0.64 -14.82 -20.71
N ASN A 113 0.85 -15.38 -19.53
CA ASN A 113 -0.07 -16.27 -18.86
C ASN A 113 -0.62 -15.61 -17.59
N ILE A 114 -1.93 -15.59 -17.45
CA ILE A 114 -2.61 -15.21 -16.21
C ILE A 114 -2.91 -16.49 -15.46
N ILE A 115 -2.44 -16.61 -14.22
CA ILE A 115 -2.75 -17.76 -13.36
C ILE A 115 -3.42 -17.25 -12.10
N ILE A 116 -4.61 -17.79 -11.81
CA ILE A 116 -5.41 -17.45 -10.64
C ILE A 116 -5.51 -18.66 -9.73
N PHE A 117 -5.28 -18.44 -8.44
CA PHE A 117 -5.32 -19.40 -7.36
C PHE A 117 -6.51 -19.12 -6.47
N ALA A 118 -6.97 -20.15 -5.76
CA ALA A 118 -8.07 -20.03 -4.81
C ALA A 118 -7.77 -20.82 -3.53
N GLY A 119 -8.34 -20.38 -2.42
CA GLY A 119 -8.37 -21.12 -1.16
C GLY A 119 -9.28 -20.48 -0.12
N GLU A 120 -9.32 -21.05 1.08
CA GLU A 120 -10.17 -20.58 2.18
C GLU A 120 -9.45 -19.51 3.02
N LYS A 121 -10.21 -18.59 3.63
CA LYS A 121 -9.72 -17.44 4.42
C LYS A 121 -9.00 -17.77 5.74
N ASN A 122 -8.58 -19.01 6.00
CA ASN A 122 -8.06 -19.42 7.30
C ASN A 122 -6.52 -19.44 7.41
N HIS A 123 -6.05 -18.51 8.26
CA HIS A 123 -4.80 -18.43 9.02
C HIS A 123 -3.46 -18.24 8.30
N GLN A 124 -2.93 -17.01 8.49
CA GLN A 124 -1.52 -16.62 8.53
C GLN A 124 -0.63 -17.15 7.40
N ASP A 125 -0.36 -16.24 6.46
CA ASP A 125 0.80 -16.29 5.56
C ASP A 125 1.02 -17.61 4.83
N GLN A 126 0.35 -17.80 3.69
CA GLN A 126 1.03 -18.24 2.46
C GLN A 126 0.05 -18.38 1.29
N CYS A 127 0.43 -17.75 0.19
CA CYS A 127 0.19 -18.16 -1.20
C CYS A 127 -0.80 -19.32 -1.37
N PHE A 128 -2.01 -19.03 -1.84
CA PHE A 128 -2.98 -20.04 -2.28
C PHE A 128 -2.29 -21.09 -3.14
N SER A 129 -2.23 -22.32 -2.64
CA SER A 129 -1.34 -23.34 -3.19
C SER A 129 -1.92 -24.03 -4.43
N ALA A 130 -3.23 -23.89 -4.66
CA ALA A 130 -3.91 -24.57 -5.74
C ALA A 130 -4.31 -23.59 -6.85
N ALA A 131 -3.60 -23.68 -7.97
CA ALA A 131 -4.02 -23.01 -9.20
C ALA A 131 -5.45 -23.44 -9.51
N ALA A 132 -6.30 -22.49 -9.88
CA ALA A 132 -7.71 -22.71 -10.19
C ALA A 132 -7.95 -22.54 -11.69
N VAL A 133 -7.44 -21.47 -12.29
CA VAL A 133 -7.62 -21.21 -13.73
C VAL A 133 -6.40 -20.50 -14.31
N GLN A 134 -6.10 -20.82 -15.57
CA GLN A 134 -5.11 -20.12 -16.37
C GLN A 134 -5.73 -19.61 -17.69
N PHE A 135 -5.39 -18.36 -18.03
CA PHE A 135 -5.74 -17.73 -19.29
C PHE A 135 -4.47 -17.32 -20.06
N ALA A 136 -4.56 -17.33 -21.39
CA ALA A 136 -3.61 -16.67 -22.25
C ALA A 136 -3.92 -15.17 -22.33
N PHE A 137 -2.88 -14.35 -22.40
CA PHE A 137 -3.00 -12.90 -22.53
C PHE A 137 -1.98 -12.40 -23.56
N ASP A 138 -2.43 -12.38 -24.82
CA ASP A 138 -1.63 -11.93 -25.96
C ASP A 138 -1.87 -10.44 -26.19
N VAL A 139 -0.82 -9.63 -26.10
CA VAL A 139 -0.93 -8.17 -26.20
C VAL A 139 -0.07 -7.64 -27.32
N ASP A 140 -0.72 -7.21 -28.40
CA ASP A 140 -0.04 -6.67 -29.59
C ASP A 140 0.42 -5.22 -29.39
N HIS A 141 -0.36 -4.42 -28.67
CA HIS A 141 -0.07 -3.03 -28.38
C HIS A 141 -0.73 -2.59 -27.06
N LEU A 142 -0.14 -1.60 -26.39
CA LEU A 142 -0.72 -0.97 -25.21
C LEU A 142 -1.39 0.34 -25.60
N PRO A 143 -2.67 0.57 -25.23
CA PRO A 143 -3.40 1.79 -25.61
C PRO A 143 -2.97 3.02 -24.81
N SER A 144 -2.29 2.83 -23.68
CA SER A 144 -1.78 3.88 -22.80
C SER A 144 -0.45 3.46 -22.17
N SER A 145 0.18 4.37 -21.41
CA SER A 145 1.38 4.03 -20.64
C SER A 145 1.17 2.76 -19.81
N PRO A 146 2.17 1.86 -19.74
CA PRO A 146 2.09 0.69 -18.88
C PRO A 146 1.76 1.10 -17.45
N ILE A 147 0.89 0.33 -16.81
CA ILE A 147 0.57 0.49 -15.40
C ILE A 147 1.11 -0.69 -14.63
N SER A 148 1.23 -0.52 -13.32
CA SER A 148 1.57 -1.60 -12.42
C SER A 148 0.94 -1.36 -11.06
N TYR A 149 0.85 -2.40 -10.25
CA TYR A 149 0.13 -2.37 -8.99
C TYR A 149 1.06 -2.73 -7.83
N PRO A 150 1.01 -1.99 -6.72
CA PRO A 150 1.76 -2.38 -5.53
C PRO A 150 1.29 -3.76 -5.07
N HIS A 151 2.17 -4.44 -4.33
CA HIS A 151 1.73 -5.64 -3.65
C HIS A 151 0.67 -5.26 -2.62
N ILE A 152 -0.36 -6.10 -2.49
CA ILE A 152 -1.51 -5.87 -1.62
C ILE A 152 -1.83 -7.14 -0.85
N TRP A 153 -2.23 -6.95 0.40
CA TRP A 153 -2.75 -8.00 1.27
C TRP A 153 -4.26 -7.84 1.45
N SER A 154 -4.94 -8.88 1.92
CA SER A 154 -6.39 -8.88 2.18
C SER A 154 -6.87 -7.70 3.03
N TYR A 155 -6.09 -7.36 4.06
CA TYR A 155 -6.35 -6.23 4.96
C TYR A 155 -6.46 -4.87 4.24
N PHE A 156 -5.86 -4.71 3.05
CA PHE A 156 -6.06 -3.53 2.21
C PHE A 156 -7.55 -3.27 1.95
N PHE A 157 -8.30 -4.34 1.67
CA PHE A 157 -9.73 -4.29 1.38
C PHE A 157 -10.56 -4.24 2.65
N ASP A 158 -10.19 -5.01 3.69
CA ASP A 158 -10.92 -5.05 4.96
C ASP A 158 -10.91 -3.70 5.70
N TYR A 159 -9.87 -2.90 5.46
CA TYR A 159 -9.74 -1.53 5.97
C TYR A 159 -10.16 -0.45 4.96
N ASN A 160 -10.74 -0.83 3.82
CA ASN A 160 -11.22 0.06 2.77
C ASN A 160 -10.16 1.07 2.30
N ILE A 161 -8.91 0.65 2.20
CA ILE A 161 -7.81 1.52 1.80
C ILE A 161 -7.90 1.81 0.30
N GLU A 162 -7.64 3.06 -0.05
CA GLU A 162 -7.56 3.54 -1.42
C GLU A 162 -6.22 4.24 -1.62
N ILE A 163 -5.50 3.88 -2.69
CA ILE A 163 -4.24 4.56 -3.05
C ILE A 163 -4.58 5.80 -3.86
N ILE A 164 -4.18 6.96 -3.34
CA ILE A 164 -4.34 8.27 -3.98
C ILE A 164 -3.09 8.61 -4.79
N LYS A 165 -1.91 8.30 -4.25
CA LYS A 165 -0.60 8.54 -4.89
C LYS A 165 0.42 7.47 -4.48
N PRO A 166 1.20 6.89 -5.42
CA PRO A 166 1.11 7.05 -6.87
C PRO A 166 -0.11 6.28 -7.43
N MET A 167 -0.82 6.89 -8.37
CA MET A 167 -1.90 6.20 -9.07
C MET A 167 -1.27 5.33 -10.18
N ASN A 168 -1.57 4.03 -10.21
CA ASN A 168 -1.19 3.09 -11.28
C ASN A 168 0.30 2.71 -11.39
N SER A 169 1.07 2.82 -10.31
CA SER A 169 2.45 2.32 -10.27
C SER A 169 2.74 1.61 -8.95
N HIS A 170 3.46 0.49 -9.00
CA HIS A 170 4.09 -0.12 -7.83
C HIS A 170 5.45 0.49 -7.51
N TYR A 171 6.02 1.22 -8.45
CA TYR A 171 7.25 1.97 -8.27
C TYR A 171 6.95 3.38 -7.80
N ILE A 172 7.76 3.83 -6.86
CA ILE A 172 7.92 5.25 -6.54
C ILE A 172 9.17 5.73 -7.28
N ASP A 173 8.97 6.66 -8.20
CA ASP A 173 10.08 7.37 -8.81
C ASP A 173 10.59 8.44 -7.84
N TRP A 174 11.90 8.51 -7.65
CA TRP A 174 12.49 9.61 -6.92
C TRP A 174 12.23 10.90 -7.69
N SER A 175 11.49 11.84 -7.08
CA SER A 175 11.17 13.08 -7.75
C SER A 175 12.49 13.79 -8.10
N SER A 176 12.66 14.20 -9.35
CA SER A 176 13.79 15.02 -9.77
C SER A 176 13.73 16.44 -9.20
N ASN A 177 12.73 16.74 -8.37
CA ASN A 177 12.64 18.00 -7.66
C ASN A 177 13.75 18.03 -6.60
N ILE A 178 14.79 18.78 -6.92
CA ILE A 178 16.07 18.87 -6.22
C ILE A 178 15.93 19.25 -4.74
N ASN A 179 14.77 19.76 -4.32
CA ASN A 179 14.58 20.37 -3.01
C ASN A 179 13.80 19.51 -2.00
N THR A 180 13.31 18.32 -2.37
CA THR A 180 12.58 17.44 -1.44
C THR A 180 13.34 16.13 -1.22
N PRO A 181 14.01 15.95 -0.07
CA PRO A 181 14.82 14.76 0.23
C PRO A 181 13.99 13.57 0.72
N TYR A 182 12.75 13.45 0.24
CA TYR A 182 11.85 12.34 0.53
C TYR A 182 10.89 12.08 -0.64
N CYS A 183 10.32 10.89 -0.67
CA CYS A 183 9.21 10.53 -1.56
C CYS A 183 7.92 10.34 -0.75
N GLU A 184 6.79 10.24 -1.44
CA GLU A 184 5.46 10.28 -0.81
C GLU A 184 4.53 9.22 -1.39
N ILE A 185 3.80 8.56 -0.49
CA ILE A 185 2.61 7.76 -0.79
C ILE A 185 1.43 8.41 -0.06
N GLN A 186 0.30 8.56 -0.76
CA GLN A 186 -0.94 9.02 -0.15
C GLN A 186 -2.00 7.93 -0.24
N VAL A 187 -2.67 7.66 0.88
CA VAL A 187 -3.77 6.70 0.95
C VAL A 187 -4.96 7.29 1.71
N ARG A 188 -6.17 6.90 1.31
CA ARG A 188 -7.40 7.16 2.05
C ARG A 188 -7.82 5.91 2.80
N SER A 189 -8.42 6.08 3.98
CA SER A 189 -8.97 4.99 4.79
C SER A 189 -10.25 5.44 5.49
N SER A 190 -10.97 4.51 6.11
CA SER A 190 -12.05 4.83 7.05
C SER A 190 -11.56 5.58 8.29
N ASP A 191 -12.50 6.20 9.02
CA ASP A 191 -12.20 7.03 10.20
C ASP A 191 -11.60 6.27 11.39
N ASP A 192 -12.01 5.02 11.55
CA ASP A 192 -11.57 4.11 12.59
C ASP A 192 -10.22 3.44 12.27
N VAL A 193 -9.69 3.64 11.07
CA VAL A 193 -8.41 3.07 10.62
C VAL A 193 -7.27 4.04 10.91
N ARG A 194 -6.11 3.46 11.26
CA ARG A 194 -4.84 4.17 11.42
C ARG A 194 -3.79 3.54 10.51
N ILE A 195 -2.95 4.38 9.89
CA ILE A 195 -1.93 3.96 8.91
C ILE A 195 -0.53 4.23 9.45
N SER A 196 0.31 3.21 9.49
CA SER A 196 1.74 3.32 9.77
C SER A 196 2.53 2.84 8.56
N ALA A 197 3.82 3.14 8.54
CA ALA A 197 4.66 2.79 7.41
C ALA A 197 6.08 2.48 7.86
N VAL A 198 6.74 1.61 7.10
CA VAL A 198 8.15 1.24 7.29
C VAL A 198 8.84 1.25 5.94
N MET A 199 10.05 1.82 5.92
CA MET A 199 11.00 1.69 4.81
C MET A 199 12.08 0.66 5.17
N LYS A 200 12.33 -0.26 4.26
CA LYS A 200 13.33 -1.32 4.41
C LYS A 200 14.32 -1.27 3.25
N ASP A 201 15.60 -1.28 3.59
CA ASP A 201 16.69 -1.42 2.61
C ASP A 201 16.65 -2.84 2.03
N SER A 202 16.45 -2.96 0.72
CA SER A 202 16.32 -4.26 0.05
C SER A 202 17.62 -5.08 0.05
N SER A 203 18.78 -4.44 0.22
CA SER A 203 20.08 -5.12 0.24
C SER A 203 20.41 -5.74 1.61
N THR A 204 20.10 -5.02 2.69
CA THR A 204 20.40 -5.47 4.06
C THR A 204 19.20 -6.12 4.75
N SER A 205 18.00 -5.94 4.18
CA SER A 205 16.73 -6.30 4.80
C SER A 205 16.51 -5.65 6.17
N THR A 206 17.08 -4.47 6.40
CA THR A 206 16.94 -3.73 7.66
C THR A 206 16.01 -2.53 7.51
N ASN A 207 15.27 -2.22 8.58
CA ASN A 207 14.43 -1.03 8.61
C ASN A 207 15.31 0.22 8.70
N VAL A 208 14.99 1.23 7.89
CA VAL A 208 15.66 2.53 7.97
C VAL A 208 15.13 3.28 9.19
N LYS A 209 15.97 3.42 10.22
CA LYS A 209 15.62 4.16 11.44
C LYS A 209 15.25 5.60 11.09
N ASN A 210 14.08 6.04 11.55
CA ASN A 210 13.53 7.38 11.28
C ASN A 210 13.46 7.72 9.77
N GLY A 211 13.41 6.71 8.90
CA GLY A 211 13.28 6.89 7.45
C GLY A 211 11.83 7.10 6.99
N THR A 212 10.87 7.16 7.91
CA THR A 212 9.45 7.27 7.59
C THR A 212 8.72 8.21 8.54
N LEU A 213 7.83 9.03 8.01
CA LEU A 213 6.90 9.88 8.75
C LEU A 213 5.50 9.68 8.16
N VAL A 214 4.51 9.46 9.01
CA VAL A 214 3.11 9.32 8.56
C VAL A 214 2.28 10.43 9.20
N ASN A 215 1.85 11.37 8.36
CA ASN A 215 0.96 12.47 8.69
C ASN A 215 -0.48 12.15 8.29
N PHE A 216 -1.45 12.84 8.89
CA PHE A 216 -2.81 12.91 8.37
C PHE A 216 -3.07 14.31 7.80
N ASP A 217 -3.28 14.40 6.49
CA ASP A 217 -3.69 15.63 5.84
C ASP A 217 -5.21 15.82 6.02
N HIS A 218 -5.57 16.76 6.90
CA HIS A 218 -6.95 17.08 7.24
C HIS A 218 -7.69 17.86 6.16
N GLU A 219 -6.97 18.51 5.23
CA GLU A 219 -7.62 19.25 4.14
C GLU A 219 -8.02 18.29 3.01
N ALA A 220 -7.13 17.35 2.68
CA ALA A 220 -7.36 16.35 1.65
C ALA A 220 -8.08 15.08 2.16
N ASP A 221 -8.19 14.92 3.48
CA ASP A 221 -8.73 13.72 4.15
C ASP A 221 -8.00 12.44 3.71
N VAL A 222 -6.67 12.48 3.84
CA VAL A 222 -5.76 11.39 3.44
C VAL A 222 -4.62 11.22 4.42
N TRP A 223 -4.12 10.00 4.53
CA TRP A 223 -2.83 9.71 5.16
C TRP A 223 -1.71 10.01 4.17
N GLN A 224 -0.77 10.84 4.59
CA GLN A 224 0.46 11.16 3.86
C GLN A 224 1.63 10.39 4.49
N CYS A 225 2.17 9.43 3.76
CA CYS A 225 3.33 8.64 4.17
C CYS A 225 4.57 9.14 3.43
N LEU A 226 5.50 9.76 4.17
CA LEU A 226 6.75 10.28 3.65
C LEU A 226 7.90 9.32 3.96
N PHE A 227 8.80 9.14 2.99
CA PHE A 227 9.93 8.23 3.09
C PHE A 227 11.24 8.92 2.69
N ALA A 228 12.20 8.98 3.62
CA ALA A 228 13.48 9.67 3.50
C ALA A 228 14.64 8.65 3.39
N PRO A 229 15.00 8.21 2.18
CA PRO A 229 16.06 7.23 1.96
C PRO A 229 17.43 7.78 2.38
N SER A 230 18.23 6.92 3.00
CA SER A 230 19.53 7.29 3.55
C SER A 230 20.71 6.99 2.60
N THR A 231 20.47 6.25 1.52
CA THR A 231 21.50 5.78 0.59
C THR A 231 21.02 5.85 -0.87
N ILE A 232 21.99 6.02 -1.77
CA ILE A 232 21.78 6.06 -3.23
C ILE A 232 22.06 4.70 -3.87
N GLY A 233 21.53 4.47 -5.07
CA GLY A 233 21.88 3.32 -5.89
C GLY A 233 21.31 1.97 -5.41
N ILE A 234 20.52 1.94 -4.34
CA ILE A 234 19.80 0.76 -3.86
C ILE A 234 18.29 0.98 -3.87
N PRO A 235 17.49 -0.07 -4.14
CA PRO A 235 16.04 0.01 -3.99
C PRO A 235 15.63 -0.10 -2.52
N PHE A 236 14.44 0.42 -2.20
CA PHE A 236 13.81 0.26 -0.89
C PHE A 236 12.41 -0.32 -1.02
N GLU A 237 12.01 -1.16 -0.07
CA GLU A 237 10.65 -1.63 0.11
C GLU A 237 9.91 -0.68 1.04
N LEU A 238 8.78 -0.12 0.58
CA LEU A 238 7.94 0.81 1.34
C LEU A 238 6.66 0.09 1.71
N THR A 239 6.52 -0.36 2.95
CA THR A 239 5.36 -1.13 3.40
C THR A 239 4.47 -0.27 4.27
N LEU A 240 3.20 -0.16 3.87
CA LEU A 240 2.15 0.41 4.69
C LEU A 240 1.50 -0.68 5.54
N PHE A 241 1.21 -0.31 6.78
CA PHE A 241 0.49 -1.11 7.74
C PHE A 241 -0.76 -0.36 8.17
N ALA A 242 -1.80 -1.12 8.54
CA ALA A 242 -3.01 -0.54 9.05
C ALA A 242 -3.56 -1.35 10.22
N LYS A 243 -4.34 -0.67 11.05
CA LYS A 243 -5.17 -1.28 12.08
C LYS A 243 -6.40 -0.44 12.35
N ARG A 244 -7.42 -1.04 12.93
CA ARG A 244 -8.52 -0.29 13.54
C ARG A 244 -8.11 0.21 14.93
N GLN A 245 -8.76 1.26 15.42
CA GLN A 245 -8.51 1.83 16.76
C GLN A 245 -8.63 0.79 17.90
N ASN A 246 -9.50 -0.20 17.74
CA ASN A 246 -9.75 -1.24 18.74
C ASN A 246 -8.84 -2.47 18.58
N GLU A 247 -7.96 -2.48 17.58
CA GLU A 247 -7.03 -3.57 17.32
C GLU A 247 -5.66 -3.28 17.95
N ASN A 248 -5.05 -4.32 18.50
CA ASN A 248 -3.74 -4.20 19.12
C ASN A 248 -2.60 -4.25 18.10
N GLU A 249 -2.75 -5.12 17.09
CA GLU A 249 -1.73 -5.38 16.07
C GLU A 249 -2.01 -4.60 14.79
N SER A 250 -0.95 -4.27 14.06
CA SER A 250 -1.06 -3.68 12.71
C SER A 250 -0.72 -4.72 11.67
N HIS A 251 -1.47 -4.73 10.57
CA HIS A 251 -1.32 -5.68 9.49
C HIS A 251 -0.75 -4.99 8.25
N PRO A 252 0.15 -5.65 7.50
CA PRO A 252 0.60 -5.10 6.23
C PRO A 252 -0.59 -5.02 5.27
N VAL A 253 -0.69 -3.92 4.54
CA VAL A 253 -1.80 -3.67 3.62
C VAL A 253 -1.33 -3.47 2.19
N THR A 254 -0.23 -2.76 1.99
CA THR A 254 0.34 -2.60 0.65
C THR A 254 1.83 -2.32 0.71
N GLN A 255 2.56 -2.73 -0.33
CA GLN A 255 3.99 -2.50 -0.46
C GLN A 255 4.34 -1.98 -1.86
N PHE A 256 5.12 -0.90 -1.86
CA PHE A 256 5.70 -0.28 -3.04
C PHE A 256 7.21 -0.49 -3.06
N VAL A 257 7.82 -0.25 -4.22
CA VAL A 257 9.27 -0.25 -4.38
C VAL A 257 9.73 1.16 -4.76
N LEU A 258 10.59 1.75 -3.95
CA LEU A 258 11.34 2.94 -4.34
C LEU A 258 12.52 2.49 -5.20
N GLN A 259 12.59 2.99 -6.44
CA GLN A 259 13.67 2.66 -7.35
C GLN A 259 15.01 3.24 -6.88
N PRO A 260 16.15 2.65 -7.30
CA PRO A 260 17.47 3.18 -6.98
C PRO A 260 17.61 4.66 -7.30
N ILE A 261 17.96 5.44 -6.28
CA ILE A 261 18.14 6.88 -6.43
C ILE A 261 19.43 7.15 -7.20
N PRO A 262 19.38 7.93 -8.30
CA PRO A 262 20.57 8.30 -9.04
C PRO A 262 21.58 9.05 -8.15
N SER A 263 22.87 8.82 -8.37
CA SER A 263 23.95 9.39 -7.55
C SER A 263 24.01 10.93 -7.55
N ASN A 264 23.40 11.58 -8.54
CA ASN A 264 23.30 13.03 -8.66
C ASN A 264 21.97 13.61 -8.14
N ALA A 265 21.05 12.76 -7.66
CA ALA A 265 19.70 13.19 -7.27
C ALA A 265 19.56 13.50 -5.77
N LEU A 266 20.31 12.83 -4.90
CA LEU A 266 20.27 13.04 -3.45
C LEU A 266 21.38 14.00 -3.02
N LYS A 267 21.05 15.28 -2.86
CA LYS A 267 22.01 16.31 -2.42
C LYS A 267 22.19 16.36 -0.91
N GLU A 268 21.09 16.19 -0.19
CA GLU A 268 21.05 16.18 1.27
C GLU A 268 20.23 14.97 1.72
N CYS A 269 20.79 14.18 2.63
CA CYS A 269 20.04 13.15 3.33
C CYS A 269 19.36 13.79 4.53
N MET A 270 18.11 13.40 4.78
CA MET A 270 17.43 13.73 6.02
C MET A 270 16.99 12.44 6.72
N ILE A 271 16.72 12.56 8.01
CA ILE A 271 15.90 11.60 8.74
C ILE A 271 14.70 12.37 9.30
N PHE A 272 13.60 11.71 9.56
CA PHE A 272 12.46 12.33 10.24
C PHE A 272 12.68 12.38 11.76
N PRO A 273 11.94 13.21 12.51
CA PRO A 273 11.89 13.09 13.96
C PRO A 273 11.34 11.73 14.39
N GLU A 274 11.72 11.31 15.59
CA GLU A 274 11.07 10.18 16.25
C GLU A 274 9.64 10.58 16.63
N ILE A 275 8.66 9.77 16.21
CA ILE A 275 7.25 9.97 16.53
C ILE A 275 6.81 8.99 17.61
N TYR A 276 5.97 9.45 18.53
CA TYR A 276 5.37 8.61 19.57
C TYR A 276 3.93 8.23 19.24
N LEU A 277 3.41 7.23 19.93
CA LEU A 277 2.06 6.68 19.71
C LEU A 277 0.93 7.74 19.67
N PRO A 278 0.94 8.82 20.48
CA PRO A 278 -0.08 9.85 20.39
C PRO A 278 -0.13 10.56 19.02
N PHE A 279 1.02 10.75 18.37
CA PHE A 279 1.08 11.40 17.06
C PHE A 279 0.24 10.65 16.04
N TYR A 280 0.44 9.33 16.01
CA TYR A 280 -0.26 8.38 15.15
C TYR A 280 -1.76 8.28 15.49
N ASN A 281 -2.08 8.08 16.78
CA ASN A 281 -3.47 7.86 17.21
C ASN A 281 -4.36 9.09 17.00
N MET A 282 -3.78 10.29 17.17
CA MET A 282 -4.50 11.56 17.12
C MET A 282 -4.52 12.20 15.73
N ARG A 283 -4.04 11.51 14.69
CA ARG A 283 -4.01 12.03 13.31
C ARG A 283 -3.26 13.35 13.23
N CYS A 284 -2.08 13.42 13.85
CA CYS A 284 -1.27 14.63 13.82
C CYS A 284 -0.69 14.87 12.43
N HIS A 285 -0.32 16.12 12.16
CA HIS A 285 0.36 16.52 10.94
C HIS A 285 1.52 17.44 11.30
N LEU A 286 2.74 16.94 11.15
CA LEU A 286 3.95 17.76 11.29
C LEU A 286 4.18 18.52 9.98
N ILE A 287 4.13 19.85 10.04
CA ILE A 287 4.30 20.73 8.88
C ILE A 287 5.79 21.10 8.77
N GLU A 288 6.42 21.55 9.86
CA GLU A 288 7.85 21.82 9.94
C GLU A 288 8.36 21.83 11.39
N PRO A 289 9.66 21.60 11.63
CA PRO A 289 10.66 21.11 10.68
C PRO A 289 10.50 19.60 10.42
N LEU A 290 10.65 19.16 9.16
CA LEU A 290 10.58 17.73 8.84
C LEU A 290 11.89 16.98 9.15
N ASN A 291 13.03 17.68 9.17
CA ASN A 291 14.31 17.07 9.48
C ASN A 291 14.44 16.83 10.98
N GLY A 292 14.60 15.57 11.36
CA GLY A 292 14.81 15.09 12.72
C GLY A 292 16.16 15.49 13.33
N VAL A 293 17.06 16.04 12.53
CA VAL A 293 18.33 16.63 12.97
C VAL A 293 18.25 18.14 12.88
N LEU A 294 18.35 18.81 14.03
CA LEU A 294 18.32 20.26 14.16
C LEU A 294 19.72 20.82 14.31
N GLN A 295 19.94 22.04 13.82
CA GLN A 295 21.22 22.73 14.03
C GLN A 295 21.32 23.20 15.48
N SER A 296 22.41 22.82 16.17
CA SER A 296 22.67 23.24 17.55
C SER A 296 22.80 24.77 17.66
N ASP A 297 22.38 25.33 18.79
CA ASP A 297 22.40 26.78 19.10
C ASP A 297 21.65 27.67 18.10
N SER A 298 20.72 27.10 17.34
CA SER A 298 19.86 27.84 16.41
C SER A 298 18.46 28.05 16.95
N THR A 299 17.73 29.00 16.38
CA THR A 299 16.28 29.11 16.58
C THR A 299 15.60 28.42 15.41
N VAL A 300 14.74 27.45 15.71
CA VAL A 300 13.99 26.70 14.69
C VAL A 300 12.51 26.93 14.89
N HIS A 301 11.81 27.20 13.79
CA HIS A 301 10.36 27.33 13.76
C HIS A 301 9.70 25.96 13.71
N PHE A 302 8.72 25.73 14.58
CA PHE A 302 7.94 24.51 14.64
C PHE A 302 6.48 24.81 14.33
N ARG A 303 5.92 23.99 13.44
CA ARG A 303 4.51 24.03 13.08
C ARG A 303 3.94 22.63 12.98
N CYS A 304 2.93 22.32 13.80
CA CYS A 304 2.34 20.99 13.88
C CYS A 304 0.85 21.06 14.23
N ARG A 305 0.02 20.33 13.48
CA ARG A 305 -1.40 20.17 13.80
C ARG A 305 -1.58 18.98 14.73
N ILE A 306 -2.15 19.22 15.91
CA ILE A 306 -2.29 18.24 17.00
C ILE A 306 -3.75 18.24 17.50
N PRO A 307 -4.65 17.52 16.81
CA PRO A 307 -6.07 17.52 17.14
C PRO A 307 -6.36 17.15 18.61
N GLY A 308 -7.15 17.98 19.29
CA GLY A 308 -7.58 17.74 20.67
C GLY A 308 -6.55 18.07 21.75
N ALA A 309 -5.38 18.59 21.38
CA ALA A 309 -4.39 19.08 22.35
C ALA A 309 -4.94 20.27 23.15
N GLN A 310 -4.65 20.29 24.45
CA GLN A 310 -4.97 21.42 25.33
C GLN A 310 -3.74 22.23 25.71
N GLU A 311 -2.68 21.51 26.03
CA GLU A 311 -1.40 22.08 26.41
C GLU A 311 -0.30 21.34 25.67
N ILE A 312 0.68 22.11 25.23
CA ILE A 312 1.87 21.62 24.55
C ILE A 312 3.04 22.19 25.33
N ASN A 313 3.99 21.32 25.64
CA ASN A 313 5.18 21.70 26.38
C ASN A 313 6.39 21.02 25.76
N ILE A 314 7.55 21.65 25.89
CA ILE A 314 8.75 21.30 25.15
C ILE A 314 9.88 21.12 26.14
N THR A 315 10.70 20.10 25.92
CA THR A 315 12.00 19.99 26.56
C THR A 315 13.11 20.30 25.56
N VAL A 316 14.16 20.97 26.05
CA VAL A 316 15.42 21.20 25.36
C VAL A 316 16.52 20.64 26.26
N ASP A 317 17.29 19.67 25.73
CA ASP A 317 18.32 18.95 26.48
C ASP A 317 17.82 18.39 27.82
N ASP A 318 16.65 17.74 27.79
CA ASP A 318 15.93 17.18 28.95
C ASP A 318 15.38 18.21 29.96
N ASN A 319 15.48 19.51 29.68
CA ASN A 319 14.95 20.57 30.54
C ASN A 319 13.68 21.17 29.94
N TRP A 320 12.60 21.23 30.72
CA TRP A 320 11.38 21.93 30.33
C TRP A 320 11.67 23.42 30.09
N ILE A 321 11.14 23.96 28.99
CA ILE A 321 11.20 25.40 28.76
C ILE A 321 10.36 26.10 29.83
N GLU A 322 10.94 27.11 30.50
CA GLU A 322 10.21 27.91 31.48
C GLU A 322 9.16 28.80 30.80
N GLY A 323 7.93 28.80 31.32
CA GLY A 323 6.84 29.62 30.81
C GLY A 323 5.48 28.93 30.92
N ASP A 324 4.45 29.62 30.43
CA ASP A 324 3.14 29.01 30.24
C ASP A 324 3.20 28.00 29.09
N ALA A 325 2.51 26.87 29.24
CA ALA A 325 2.39 25.90 28.17
C ALA A 325 1.76 26.52 26.91
N TRP A 326 2.23 26.10 25.74
CA TRP A 326 1.64 26.52 24.48
C TRP A 326 0.23 25.94 24.36
N LYS A 327 -0.65 26.74 23.78
CA LYS A 327 -2.01 26.31 23.43
C LYS A 327 -2.12 26.32 21.91
N PRO A 328 -2.64 25.24 21.31
CA PRO A 328 -2.88 25.24 19.89
C PRO A 328 -3.96 26.29 19.53
N ASP A 329 -3.93 26.75 18.28
CA ASP A 329 -4.95 27.67 17.76
C ASP A 329 -6.31 26.99 17.54
N GLU A 330 -7.27 27.74 16.99
CA GLU A 330 -8.61 27.23 16.65
C GLU A 330 -8.62 26.08 15.62
N ASN A 331 -7.54 25.92 14.86
CA ASN A 331 -7.34 24.85 13.89
C ASN A 331 -6.58 23.65 14.48
N ASN A 332 -6.29 23.66 15.78
CA ASN A 332 -5.43 22.72 16.49
C ASN A 332 -3.95 22.80 16.06
N ILE A 333 -3.47 23.95 15.61
CA ILE A 333 -2.08 24.14 15.16
C ILE A 333 -1.26 24.75 16.30
N PHE A 334 -0.16 24.07 16.62
CA PHE A 334 0.97 24.64 17.33
C PHE A 334 1.92 25.28 16.33
N ASP A 335 2.34 26.50 16.63
CA ASP A 335 3.15 27.35 15.76
C ASP A 335 4.04 28.21 16.66
N GLY A 336 5.37 28.02 16.60
CA GLY A 336 6.28 28.72 17.50
C GLY A 336 7.76 28.46 17.28
N ASP A 337 8.58 29.43 17.68
CA ASP A 337 10.04 29.36 17.59
C ASP A 337 10.65 28.76 18.86
N ILE A 338 11.55 27.80 18.69
CA ILE A 338 12.22 27.10 19.78
C ILE A 338 13.73 27.30 19.65
N GLN A 339 14.38 27.70 20.75
CA GLN A 339 15.83 27.73 20.83
C GLN A 339 16.36 26.31 21.03
N VAL A 340 17.11 25.82 20.04
CA VAL A 340 17.68 24.47 20.02
C VAL A 340 18.91 24.41 20.92
N GLY A 341 18.96 23.38 21.76
CA GLY A 341 20.09 23.08 22.64
C GLY A 341 21.21 22.31 21.92
N GLN A 342 21.91 21.48 22.68
CA GLN A 342 23.09 20.73 22.25
C GLN A 342 22.85 19.23 22.06
N LYS A 343 21.71 18.69 22.51
CA LYS A 343 21.40 17.25 22.47
C LYS A 343 20.10 16.95 21.75
N GLU A 344 19.00 17.51 22.23
CA GLU A 344 17.66 17.14 21.75
C GLU A 344 16.59 18.18 22.03
N VAL A 345 15.52 18.11 21.24
CA VAL A 345 14.27 18.82 21.46
C VAL A 345 13.13 17.81 21.42
N ALA A 346 12.31 17.75 22.46
CA ALA A 346 11.13 16.88 22.49
C ALA A 346 9.85 17.66 22.76
N ILE A 347 8.80 17.34 22.01
CA ILE A 347 7.48 17.96 22.11
C ILE A 347 6.57 16.99 22.86
N TYR A 348 5.92 17.50 23.90
CA TYR A 348 4.96 16.80 24.72
C TYR A 348 3.59 17.46 24.63
N VAL A 349 2.56 16.64 24.72
CA VAL A 349 1.16 17.09 24.63
C VAL A 349 0.34 16.55 25.79
N LYS A 350 -0.63 17.34 26.21
CA LYS A 350 -1.67 16.96 27.17
C LYS A 350 -3.04 17.06 26.50
N PHE A 351 -3.85 15.99 26.64
CA PHE A 351 -5.21 15.88 26.09
C PHE A 351 -6.27 16.02 27.21
N ASN A 352 -7.53 16.27 26.86
CA ASN A 352 -8.62 16.69 27.76
C ASN A 352 -9.18 15.64 28.76
N ASP A 353 -8.34 14.78 29.32
CA ASP A 353 -8.72 13.96 30.46
C ASP A 353 -8.19 14.65 31.74
N GLU A 354 -9.05 14.85 32.75
CA GLU A 354 -8.73 15.59 33.98
C GLU A 354 -7.48 15.08 34.72
N ASN A 355 -6.99 13.87 34.39
CA ASN A 355 -5.79 13.22 34.93
C ASN A 355 -4.72 12.90 33.87
N SER A 356 -4.78 13.49 32.67
CA SER A 356 -3.78 13.23 31.64
C SER A 356 -2.42 13.81 32.03
N SER A 357 -1.40 12.95 32.07
CA SER A 357 -0.01 13.39 32.08
C SER A 357 0.40 13.85 30.68
N TYR A 358 1.43 14.68 30.60
CA TYR A 358 2.11 14.95 29.34
C TYR A 358 2.59 13.64 28.70
N GLN A 359 2.33 13.48 27.40
CA GLN A 359 2.76 12.35 26.60
C GLN A 359 3.72 12.84 25.53
N GLY A 360 4.79 12.08 25.27
CA GLY A 360 5.71 12.39 24.18
C GLY A 360 4.96 12.37 22.84
N LEU A 361 5.26 13.33 21.98
CA LEU A 361 4.66 13.45 20.65
C LEU A 361 5.72 13.31 19.55
N LEU A 362 6.77 14.11 19.64
CA LEU A 362 7.89 14.16 18.69
C LEU A 362 9.21 14.31 19.43
N LYS A 363 10.29 13.79 18.87
CA LYS A 363 11.65 14.00 19.37
C LYS A 363 12.65 14.19 18.23
N TYR A 364 13.48 15.21 18.39
CA TYR A 364 14.53 15.61 17.47
C TYR A 364 15.88 15.49 18.14
N THR A 365 16.90 15.16 17.36
CA THR A 365 18.31 15.19 17.77
C THR A 365 18.98 16.46 17.25
N THR A 366 20.09 16.86 17.83
CA THR A 366 20.88 17.99 17.34
C THR A 366 22.20 17.53 16.72
N SER A 367 22.74 18.34 15.81
CA SER A 367 24.07 18.13 15.19
C SER A 367 24.97 19.36 15.27
#